data_AF-A0A496WSV6-F1
#
_entry.id   AF-A0A496WSV6-F1
#
_cell.length_a   1.000
_cell.length_b   1.000
_cell.length_c   1.000
_cell.angle_alpha   90.00
_cell.angle_beta   90.00
_cell.angle_gamma   90.00
#
_symmetry.space_group_name_H-M   'P 1'
#
loop_
_entity.id
_entity.type
_entity.pdbx_description
1 polymer ?
#
loop_
_entity_poly.entity_id
_entity_poly.type
_entity_poly.pdbx_seq_one_letter_code
_entity_poly.pdbx_strand_id
1 'polypeptide(L)'
;MKTEKTHKWIFPARFRANAYSWKASRLACQRLREAVSEIKKVAKKEPELGGEGAVRLMEKLWPALEHIDTSSGALGSAVNKALDDLIPIIVKAPTDKKIRDKWLERLWQAMADDGVDYLSPVGDRWGELCGSADVAGKWADDLVSTLRHCWTHPN
;
A
#
# COMPACT_ATOMS: atom_id res chain seq x y z
N MET A 1 8.84 14.47 -25.71
CA MET A 1 7.83 14.32 -24.65
C MET A 1 7.06 13.04 -24.94
N LYS A 2 7.38 11.93 -24.26
CA LYS A 2 6.60 10.68 -24.44
C LYS A 2 5.26 10.90 -23.75
N THR A 3 4.18 10.82 -24.49
CA THR A 3 2.82 10.83 -23.94
C THR A 3 2.70 9.65 -22.98
N GLU A 4 2.62 9.92 -21.67
CA GLU A 4 2.37 8.90 -20.67
C GLU A 4 1.02 8.26 -20.97
N LYS A 5 1.03 7.01 -21.44
CA LYS A 5 -0.19 6.21 -21.49
C LYS A 5 -0.62 5.97 -20.05
N THR A 6 -1.56 6.76 -19.56
CA THR A 6 -2.19 6.53 -18.26
C THR A 6 -2.90 5.19 -18.31
N HIS A 7 -2.34 4.18 -17.66
CA HIS A 7 -2.98 2.88 -17.55
C HIS A 7 -4.31 3.02 -16.81
N LYS A 8 -5.40 2.59 -17.45
CA LYS A 8 -6.73 2.67 -16.86
C LYS A 8 -6.99 1.49 -15.95
N TRP A 9 -6.62 1.66 -14.67
CA TRP A 9 -6.90 0.69 -13.62
C TRP A 9 -8.42 0.51 -13.38
N ILE A 10 -8.85 -0.73 -13.17
CA ILE A 10 -10.23 -1.09 -12.84
C ILE A 10 -10.45 -1.03 -11.32
N PHE A 11 -9.50 -1.52 -10.53
CA PHE A 11 -9.63 -1.60 -9.08
C PHE A 11 -9.96 -0.27 -8.37
N PRO A 12 -9.51 0.94 -8.78
CA PRO A 12 -9.76 2.16 -8.02
C PRO A 12 -11.25 2.48 -7.87
N ALA A 13 -12.07 2.11 -8.85
CA ALA A 13 -13.52 2.30 -8.77
C ALA A 13 -14.18 1.34 -7.75
N ARG A 14 -13.54 0.19 -7.48
CA ARG A 14 -14.02 -0.84 -6.54
C ARG A 14 -13.57 -0.57 -5.11
N PHE A 15 -12.46 0.13 -4.94
CA PHE A 15 -11.90 0.56 -3.65
C PHE A 15 -12.02 2.08 -3.47
N ARG A 16 -13.19 2.65 -3.79
CA ARG A 16 -13.52 4.02 -3.38
C ARG A 16 -13.86 4.04 -1.89
N ALA A 17 -13.72 5.19 -1.25
CA ALA A 17 -14.14 5.34 0.14
C ALA A 17 -15.62 4.93 0.31
N ASN A 18 -15.93 4.24 1.40
CA ASN A 18 -17.29 3.77 1.72
C ASN A 18 -17.90 2.87 0.62
N ALA A 19 -17.06 2.10 -0.09
CA ALA A 19 -17.53 1.21 -1.15
C ALA A 19 -18.31 -0.01 -0.63
N TYR A 20 -18.06 -0.41 0.62
CA TYR A 20 -18.53 -1.66 1.18
C TYR A 20 -19.36 -1.42 2.45
N SER A 21 -20.40 -2.23 2.63
CA SER A 21 -21.17 -2.28 3.88
C SER A 21 -20.60 -3.33 4.83
N TRP A 22 -21.07 -3.33 6.07
CA TRP A 22 -20.59 -4.23 7.12
C TRP A 22 -20.61 -5.72 6.79
N LYS A 23 -21.53 -6.20 5.93
CA LYS A 23 -21.64 -7.61 5.51
C LYS A 23 -20.80 -7.98 4.28
N ALA A 24 -20.03 -7.04 3.73
CA ALA A 24 -19.45 -7.19 2.39
C ALA A 24 -18.09 -7.92 2.36
N SER A 25 -17.65 -8.54 3.45
CA SER A 25 -16.31 -9.15 3.58
C SER A 25 -15.99 -10.10 2.41
N ARG A 26 -16.94 -10.98 2.02
CA ARG A 26 -16.75 -11.91 0.88
C ARG A 26 -16.50 -11.17 -0.44
N LEU A 27 -17.27 -10.12 -0.72
CA LEU A 27 -17.14 -9.35 -1.95
C LEU A 27 -15.83 -8.54 -1.95
N ALA A 28 -15.48 -7.93 -0.83
CA ALA A 28 -14.21 -7.21 -0.67
C ALA A 28 -13.00 -8.13 -0.90
N CYS A 29 -12.97 -9.31 -0.27
CA CYS A 29 -11.90 -10.30 -0.49
C CYS A 29 -11.82 -10.76 -1.96
N GLN A 30 -12.95 -10.88 -2.66
CA GLN A 30 -12.94 -11.16 -4.09
C GLN A 30 -12.34 -10.00 -4.89
N ARG A 31 -12.79 -8.75 -4.66
CA ARG A 31 -12.29 -7.58 -5.40
C ARG A 31 -10.81 -7.33 -5.14
N LEU A 32 -10.32 -7.65 -3.95
CA LEU A 32 -8.91 -7.54 -3.60
C LEU A 32 -8.05 -8.51 -4.42
N ARG A 33 -8.47 -9.79 -4.52
CA ARG A 33 -7.78 -10.78 -5.37
C ARG A 33 -7.77 -10.38 -6.85
N GLU A 34 -8.88 -9.81 -7.34
CA GLU A 34 -8.98 -9.30 -8.71
C GLU A 34 -8.01 -8.14 -8.94
N ALA A 35 -7.92 -7.19 -8.00
CA ALA A 35 -7.00 -6.05 -8.06
C ALA A 35 -5.53 -6.48 -8.02
N VAL A 36 -5.17 -7.39 -7.12
CA VAL A 36 -3.81 -7.97 -7.06
C VAL A 36 -3.46 -8.67 -8.37
N SER A 37 -4.40 -9.42 -8.96
CA SER A 37 -4.20 -10.09 -10.24
C SER A 37 -4.02 -9.11 -11.40
N GLU A 38 -4.77 -8.01 -11.41
CA GLU A 38 -4.62 -6.90 -12.36
C GLU A 38 -3.20 -6.30 -12.27
N ILE A 39 -2.77 -5.92 -11.07
CA ILE A 39 -1.45 -5.31 -10.81
C ILE A 39 -0.31 -6.27 -11.20
N LYS A 40 -0.39 -7.54 -10.79
CA LYS A 40 0.60 -8.56 -11.16
C LYS A 40 0.74 -8.72 -12.67
N LYS A 41 -0.35 -8.62 -13.43
CA LYS A 41 -0.30 -8.71 -14.90
C LYS A 41 0.41 -7.53 -15.53
N VAL A 42 0.16 -6.32 -15.04
CA VAL A 42 0.83 -5.09 -15.52
C VAL A 42 2.31 -5.10 -15.14
N ALA A 43 2.63 -5.43 -13.88
CA ALA A 43 4.00 -5.47 -13.36
C ALA A 43 4.94 -6.40 -14.16
N LYS A 44 4.43 -7.44 -14.80
CA LYS A 44 5.23 -8.33 -15.66
C LYS A 44 5.81 -7.63 -16.90
N LYS A 45 5.13 -6.59 -17.40
CA LYS A 45 5.52 -5.87 -18.62
C LYS A 45 6.07 -4.48 -18.29
N GLU A 46 5.46 -3.83 -17.31
CA GLU A 46 5.76 -2.46 -16.90
C GLU A 46 5.93 -2.44 -15.37
N PRO A 47 7.11 -2.81 -14.83
CA PRO A 47 7.30 -3.00 -13.40
C PRO A 47 7.08 -1.71 -12.59
N GLU A 48 7.53 -0.55 -13.08
CA GLU A 48 7.30 0.75 -12.42
C GLU A 48 5.81 1.07 -12.31
N LEU A 49 5.06 0.88 -13.40
CA LEU A 49 3.61 1.07 -13.41
C LEU A 49 2.90 0.06 -12.48
N GLY A 50 3.39 -1.18 -12.42
CA GLY A 50 2.93 -2.18 -11.47
C GLY A 50 3.15 -1.75 -10.02
N GLY A 51 4.31 -1.18 -9.70
CA GLY A 51 4.60 -0.60 -8.39
C GLY A 51 3.67 0.56 -8.05
N GLU A 52 3.42 1.48 -8.98
CA GLU A 52 2.45 2.57 -8.81
C GLU A 52 1.04 2.04 -8.53
N GLY A 53 0.62 1.00 -9.27
CA GLY A 53 -0.66 0.33 -9.05
C GLY A 53 -0.76 -0.33 -7.67
N ALA A 54 0.32 -0.94 -7.19
CA ALA A 54 0.40 -1.53 -5.86
C ALA A 54 0.26 -0.49 -4.74
N VAL A 55 1.03 0.61 -4.82
CA VAL A 55 0.92 1.74 -3.88
C VAL A 55 -0.50 2.28 -3.88
N ARG A 56 -1.06 2.52 -5.07
CA ARG A 56 -2.43 3.05 -5.22
C ARG A 56 -3.51 2.14 -4.65
N LEU A 57 -3.31 0.82 -4.66
CA LEU A 57 -4.24 -0.11 -4.02
C LEU A 57 -4.11 -0.05 -2.49
N MET A 58 -2.89 -0.03 -1.95
CA MET A 58 -2.63 0.05 -0.51
C MET A 58 -3.24 1.31 0.13
N GLU A 59 -3.09 2.48 -0.50
CA GLU A 59 -3.74 3.74 -0.07
C GLU A 59 -5.26 3.64 0.05
N LYS A 60 -5.86 2.74 -0.71
CA LYS A 60 -7.31 2.61 -0.83
C LYS A 60 -7.90 1.53 0.05
N LEU A 61 -7.07 0.73 0.72
CA LEU A 61 -7.55 -0.36 1.55
C LEU A 61 -8.38 0.17 2.71
N TRP A 62 -7.80 1.00 3.58
CA TRP A 62 -8.49 1.45 4.77
C TRP A 62 -9.80 2.22 4.46
N PRO A 63 -9.80 3.30 3.64
CA PRO A 63 -11.05 4.05 3.37
C PRO A 63 -12.14 3.23 2.68
N ALA A 64 -11.78 2.17 1.93
CA ALA A 64 -12.78 1.32 1.30
C ALA A 64 -13.34 0.29 2.28
N LEU A 65 -12.50 -0.24 3.18
CA LEU A 65 -12.79 -1.42 3.99
C LEU A 65 -13.22 -1.10 5.44
N GLU A 66 -13.06 0.14 5.90
CA GLU A 66 -13.26 0.57 7.30
C GLU A 66 -14.63 0.21 7.91
N HIS A 67 -15.67 0.06 7.08
CA HIS A 67 -17.02 -0.25 7.54
C HIS A 67 -17.36 -1.75 7.53
N ILE A 68 -16.45 -2.60 7.06
CA ILE A 68 -16.69 -4.05 7.00
C ILE A 68 -16.50 -4.66 8.40
N ASP A 69 -17.38 -5.60 8.78
CA ASP A 69 -17.16 -6.40 9.99
C ASP A 69 -15.96 -7.34 9.80
N THR A 70 -14.93 -7.13 10.61
CA THR A 70 -13.65 -7.84 10.56
C THR A 70 -13.54 -8.98 11.56
N SER A 71 -14.57 -9.21 12.39
CA SER A 71 -14.58 -10.20 13.49
C SER A 71 -14.22 -11.63 13.07
N SER A 72 -14.58 -12.03 11.84
CA SER A 72 -14.25 -13.35 11.30
C SER A 72 -12.76 -13.56 10.95
N GLY A 73 -11.96 -12.50 10.92
CA GLY A 73 -10.55 -12.51 10.47
C GLY A 73 -10.35 -12.70 8.95
N ALA A 74 -11.38 -13.11 8.21
CA ALA A 74 -11.27 -13.43 6.78
C ALA A 74 -10.80 -12.24 5.92
N LEU A 75 -11.23 -11.02 6.27
CA LEU A 75 -10.77 -9.82 5.57
C LEU A 75 -9.31 -9.51 5.86
N GLY A 76 -8.90 -9.58 7.14
CA GLY A 76 -7.51 -9.37 7.55
C GLY A 76 -6.55 -10.35 6.87
N SER A 77 -6.90 -11.65 6.84
CA SER A 77 -6.09 -12.64 6.11
C SER A 77 -5.99 -12.36 4.61
N ALA A 78 -7.08 -11.88 3.98
CA ALA A 78 -7.06 -11.52 2.57
C ALA A 78 -6.20 -10.28 2.29
N VAL A 79 -6.23 -9.28 3.17
CA VAL A 79 -5.39 -8.09 3.10
C VAL A 79 -3.93 -8.45 3.28
N ASN A 80 -3.59 -9.21 4.34
CA ASN A 80 -2.22 -9.67 4.58
C ASN A 80 -1.66 -10.44 3.37
N LYS A 81 -2.42 -11.39 2.82
CA LYS A 81 -2.04 -12.14 1.61
C LYS A 81 -1.85 -11.23 0.38
N ALA A 82 -2.61 -10.14 0.27
CA ALA A 82 -2.46 -9.16 -0.80
C ALA A 82 -1.20 -8.32 -0.61
N LEU A 83 -0.86 -7.92 0.62
CA LEU A 83 0.38 -7.19 0.91
C LEU A 83 1.62 -8.04 0.63
N ASP A 84 1.62 -9.32 1.02
CA ASP A 84 2.68 -10.29 0.67
C ASP A 84 2.94 -10.35 -0.84
N ASP A 85 1.87 -10.19 -1.63
CA ASP A 85 1.92 -10.24 -3.07
C ASP A 85 2.36 -8.92 -3.71
N LEU A 86 2.01 -7.78 -3.11
CA LEU A 86 2.20 -6.44 -3.67
C LEU A 86 3.51 -5.79 -3.24
N ILE A 87 3.95 -5.96 -1.98
CA ILE A 87 5.20 -5.36 -1.49
C ILE A 87 6.39 -5.78 -2.37
N PRO A 88 6.58 -7.06 -2.74
CA PRO A 88 7.68 -7.46 -3.63
C PRO A 88 7.62 -6.79 -5.01
N ILE A 89 6.45 -6.39 -5.49
CA ILE A 89 6.30 -5.67 -6.76
C ILE A 89 6.87 -4.26 -6.63
N ILE A 90 6.54 -3.56 -5.53
CA ILE A 90 7.07 -2.22 -5.24
C ILE A 90 8.58 -2.28 -5.05
N VAL A 91 9.07 -3.22 -4.23
CA VAL A 91 10.50 -3.41 -3.95
C VAL A 91 11.29 -3.61 -5.25
N LYS A 92 10.83 -4.51 -6.14
CA LYS A 92 11.54 -4.87 -7.38
C LYS A 92 11.37 -3.87 -8.53
N ALA A 93 10.46 -2.91 -8.43
CA ALA A 93 10.24 -1.92 -9.49
C ALA A 93 11.47 -1.00 -9.63
N PRO A 94 12.09 -0.91 -10.83
CA PRO A 94 13.25 -0.06 -11.05
C PRO A 94 12.79 1.39 -11.21
N THR A 95 12.64 2.13 -10.11
CA THR A 95 12.23 3.53 -10.13
C THR A 95 13.37 4.47 -9.76
N ASP A 96 13.30 5.71 -10.25
CA ASP A 96 14.18 6.76 -9.75
C ASP A 96 13.85 7.11 -8.28
N LYS A 97 14.81 7.77 -7.61
CA LYS A 97 14.68 8.16 -6.19
C LYS A 97 13.45 9.03 -5.92
N LYS A 98 13.07 9.89 -6.86
CA LYS A 98 11.96 10.84 -6.68
C LYS A 98 10.60 10.14 -6.74
N ILE A 99 10.42 9.21 -7.68
CA ILE A 99 9.22 8.37 -7.76
C ILE A 99 9.15 7.48 -6.52
N ARG A 100 10.27 6.89 -6.12
CA ARG A 100 10.36 6.04 -4.93
C ARG A 100 9.99 6.79 -3.65
N ASP A 101 10.54 7.98 -3.43
CA ASP A 101 10.21 8.83 -2.28
C ASP A 101 8.71 9.15 -2.25
N LYS A 102 8.13 9.53 -3.39
CA LYS A 102 6.69 9.82 -3.48
C LYS A 102 5.81 8.61 -3.15
N TRP A 103 6.22 7.40 -3.53
CA TRP A 103 5.52 6.18 -3.13
C TRP A 103 5.57 5.96 -1.62
N LEU A 104 6.73 6.20 -1.00
CA LEU A 104 6.89 6.07 0.44
C LEU A 104 6.06 7.12 1.19
N GLU A 105 6.01 8.37 0.74
CA GLU A 105 5.15 9.41 1.34
C GLU A 105 3.68 8.98 1.38
N ARG A 106 3.21 8.40 0.28
CA ARG A 106 1.84 7.90 0.14
C ARG A 106 1.56 6.69 1.03
N LEU A 107 2.50 5.74 1.09
CA LEU A 107 2.39 4.58 1.97
C LEU A 107 2.45 4.97 3.45
N TRP A 108 3.29 5.94 3.80
CA TRP A 108 3.37 6.49 5.15
C TRP A 108 2.03 7.07 5.58
N GLN A 109 1.44 7.93 4.74
CA GLN A 109 0.12 8.49 5.01
C GLN A 109 -0.94 7.39 5.13
N ALA A 110 -0.94 6.40 4.22
CA ALA A 110 -1.89 5.30 4.27
C ALA A 110 -1.78 4.49 5.56
N MET A 111 -0.56 4.23 6.06
CA MET A 111 -0.34 3.57 7.35
C MET A 111 -0.81 4.44 8.52
N ALA A 112 -0.54 5.75 8.49
CA ALA A 112 -0.98 6.67 9.54
C ALA A 112 -2.51 6.78 9.64
N ASP A 113 -3.21 6.65 8.50
CA ASP A 113 -4.67 6.68 8.44
C ASP A 113 -5.32 5.33 8.79
N ASP A 114 -4.56 4.23 8.81
CA ASP A 114 -5.08 2.88 8.97
C ASP A 114 -5.55 2.60 10.41
N GLY A 115 -6.87 2.59 10.61
CA GLY A 115 -7.47 2.43 11.92
C GLY A 115 -7.44 1.02 12.51
N VAL A 116 -7.02 0.00 11.74
CA VAL A 116 -6.98 -1.41 12.20
C VAL A 116 -5.66 -2.12 11.90
N ASP A 117 -4.64 -1.37 11.52
CA ASP A 117 -3.28 -1.87 11.28
C ASP A 117 -3.20 -2.96 10.19
N TYR A 118 -4.01 -2.83 9.14
CA TYR A 118 -3.88 -3.68 7.95
C TYR A 118 -2.52 -3.55 7.28
N LEU A 119 -1.95 -2.34 7.27
CA LEU A 119 -0.70 -2.02 6.60
C LEU A 119 0.55 -2.27 7.46
N SER A 120 0.44 -2.91 8.64
CA SER A 120 1.61 -3.34 9.44
C SER A 120 2.74 -3.98 8.61
N PRO A 121 2.48 -4.91 7.66
CA PRO A 121 3.55 -5.50 6.84
C PRO A 121 4.33 -4.50 5.96
N VAL A 122 3.73 -3.33 5.64
CA VAL A 122 4.41 -2.24 4.93
C VAL A 122 5.46 -1.59 5.84
N GLY A 123 5.13 -1.37 7.12
CA GLY A 123 6.05 -0.87 8.13
C GLY A 123 7.18 -1.86 8.42
N ASP A 124 6.85 -3.14 8.58
CA ASP A 124 7.84 -4.21 8.81
C ASP A 124 8.89 -4.31 7.69
N ARG A 125 8.49 -3.96 6.47
CA ARG A 125 9.32 -4.03 5.26
C ARG A 125 9.73 -2.66 4.73
N TRP A 126 9.67 -1.62 5.56
CA TRP A 126 9.96 -0.24 5.14
C TRP A 126 11.35 -0.08 4.52
N GLY A 127 12.36 -0.71 5.11
CA GLY A 127 13.73 -0.69 4.60
C GLY A 127 13.87 -1.30 3.20
N GLU A 128 13.14 -2.37 2.90
CA GLU A 128 13.09 -2.97 1.56
C GLU A 128 12.36 -2.05 0.58
N LEU A 129 11.24 -1.47 1.03
CA LEU A 129 10.45 -0.53 0.24
C LEU A 129 11.24 0.71 -0.14
N CYS A 130 12.19 1.16 0.68
CA CYS A 130 13.10 2.26 0.35
C CYS A 130 13.93 2.00 -0.92
N GLY A 131 14.26 0.74 -1.22
CA GLY A 131 14.98 0.35 -2.43
C GLY A 131 16.46 0.76 -2.49
N SER A 132 16.92 1.66 -1.62
CA SER A 132 18.34 2.01 -1.45
C SER A 132 18.63 2.55 -0.05
N ALA A 133 19.90 2.45 0.38
CA ALA A 133 20.36 3.01 1.65
C ALA A 133 20.19 4.54 1.72
N ASP A 134 20.36 5.25 0.59
CA ASP A 134 20.21 6.71 0.54
C ASP A 134 18.76 7.18 0.74
N VAL A 135 17.79 6.39 0.30
CA VAL A 135 16.37 6.67 0.55
C VAL A 135 16.04 6.31 2.00
N ALA A 136 16.49 5.14 2.46
CA ALA A 136 16.27 4.70 3.83
C ALA A 136 16.86 5.68 4.86
N GLY A 137 18.08 6.18 4.61
CA GLY A 137 18.77 7.15 5.47
C GLY A 137 18.00 8.46 5.58
N LYS A 138 17.51 9.00 4.45
CA LYS A 138 16.66 10.19 4.45
C LYS A 138 15.41 10.00 5.32
N TRP A 139 14.69 8.89 5.12
CA TRP A 139 13.50 8.60 5.93
C TRP A 139 13.81 8.39 7.41
N ALA A 140 14.95 7.77 7.73
CA ALA A 140 15.40 7.65 9.10
C ALA A 140 15.68 9.02 9.75
N ASP A 141 16.38 9.92 9.04
CA ASP A 141 16.68 11.27 9.52
C ASP A 141 15.40 12.10 9.72
N ASP A 142 14.42 11.97 8.81
CA ASP A 142 13.15 12.69 8.90
C ASP A 142 12.30 12.21 10.10
N LEU A 143 12.30 10.91 10.40
CA LEU A 143 11.44 10.30 11.42
C LEU A 143 12.08 10.20 12.81
N VAL A 144 13.41 10.15 12.92
CA VAL A 144 14.10 9.84 14.18
C VAL A 144 13.80 10.83 15.29
N SER A 145 13.62 12.11 14.97
CA SER A 145 13.32 13.16 15.95
C SER A 145 11.96 12.91 16.63
N THR A 146 10.93 12.68 15.82
CA THR A 146 9.58 12.34 16.27
C THR A 146 9.54 11.03 17.05
N LEU A 147 10.20 9.98 16.54
CA LEU A 147 10.25 8.67 17.22
C LEU A 147 10.91 8.78 18.61
N ARG A 148 12.04 9.50 18.72
CA ARG A 148 12.69 9.76 19.99
C ARG A 148 11.77 10.51 20.95
N HIS A 149 11.03 11.51 20.46
CA HIS A 149 10.08 12.24 21.29
C HIS A 149 8.99 11.31 21.84
N CYS A 150 8.33 10.54 20.98
CA CYS A 150 7.26 9.60 21.37
C CYS A 150 7.74 8.52 22.36
N TRP A 151 8.96 8.00 22.20
CA TRP A 151 9.48 6.95 23.09
C TRP A 151 10.00 7.48 24.44
N THR A 152 10.43 8.75 24.50
CA THR A 152 10.91 9.36 25.74
C THR A 152 9.78 10.00 26.55
N HIS A 153 8.70 10.40 25.90
CA HIS A 153 7.52 11.00 26.51
C HIS A 153 6.27 10.24 26.04
N PRO A 154 6.06 9.00 26.53
CA PRO A 154 4.84 8.28 26.22
C PRO A 154 3.64 9.06 26.77
N ASN A 155 2.61 9.25 25.94
CA ASN A 155 1.33 9.84 26.34
C ASN A 155 0.67 9.09 27.50
#